data_AF-A0A822IIW8-F1
#
_entry.id   AF-A0A822IIW8-F1
#
_cell.length_a   1.000
_cell.length_b   1.000
_cell.length_c   1.000
_cell.angle_alpha   90.00
_cell.angle_beta   90.00
_cell.angle_gamma   90.00
#
_symmetry.space_group_name_H-M   'P 1'
#
loop_
_entity.id
_entity.type
_entity.pdbx_description
1 polymer ?
#
loop_
_entity_poly.entity_id
_entity_poly.type
_entity_poly.pdbx_seq_one_letter_code
_entity_poly.pdbx_strand_id
1 'polypeptide(L)'
;MFENEDKRRCSVCKIPFFERNNYFFGKLMTVRDYFAEQCYFNEKRWLINRMVHGWGIVCGLDVKRISKDPADHNRGYFDTKVKVTEGLAIDCCGREILVCEDQYIDLDPEKSECDQEKVKKEKLHNLVICLEYNECKSESINIKPTDCDQNEKYEFNRIRDSFKIRVRYKEDIDIEKTSGRLCPLDNRIGPWFEWDEVRGKDELRFKEYLIQKYNVDWVKEANIEKDDRIIKVYTNENNNSLSLEINEEKTKAILIIDEIWTDEFIVKKEKNEHEHKHEIIVFKNQTVHHYLCNELKKGCPECPKHACLILAEVTIVPSSGTESSQLLKIDVCSRRKLVYSNPLLYDMINCYHGDLPHITSINWPHGKDMKWSHFVELIRRDEENPDDEGPGLQVGFDREVIGVNARTFLFVVKYREDREGGFSEDRYIPGKVFYDAKIKKWVFKVDLDWYLDLRISALQEGAGFKIVLRGDHILDKETNKALDGNFIGGKLPSGNGTQGGDFVSWFYVEENPDYESHKPKHSKM
;
A
#
# COMPACT_ATOMS: atom_id res chain seq x y z
N MET A 1 -5.35 -9.72 49.61
CA MET A 1 -3.91 -9.58 49.31
C MET A 1 -3.62 -10.28 48.00
N PHE A 2 -3.48 -9.50 46.93
CA PHE A 2 -2.76 -9.87 45.71
C PHE A 2 -2.12 -8.56 45.19
N GLU A 3 -1.25 -8.00 46.05
CA GLU A 3 -0.21 -7.09 45.62
C GLU A 3 0.88 -7.96 45.00
N ASN A 4 0.84 -8.06 43.68
CA ASN A 4 1.99 -8.50 42.90
C ASN A 4 2.11 -7.51 41.75
N GLU A 5 3.25 -6.83 41.70
CA GLU A 5 3.67 -5.89 40.66
C GLU A 5 3.72 -6.52 39.24
N ASP A 6 3.42 -7.82 39.13
CA ASP A 6 3.36 -8.60 37.89
C ASP A 6 2.08 -8.39 37.04
N LYS A 7 1.13 -7.55 37.49
CA LYS A 7 -0.16 -7.27 36.80
C LYS A 7 -0.07 -6.61 35.42
N ARG A 8 1.12 -6.32 34.89
CA ARG A 8 1.31 -5.65 33.59
C ARG A 8 1.74 -6.56 32.43
N ARG A 9 1.70 -7.87 32.58
CA ARG A 9 2.18 -8.78 31.52
C ARG A 9 1.02 -9.42 30.75
N CYS A 10 0.54 -8.73 29.70
CA CYS A 10 -0.34 -9.34 28.70
C CYS A 10 0.50 -10.08 27.63
N SER A 11 0.40 -11.41 27.61
CA SER A 11 1.00 -12.25 26.56
C SER A 11 -0.01 -13.25 26.04
N VAL A 12 0.17 -13.69 24.79
CA VAL A 12 -0.80 -14.52 24.06
C VAL A 12 -1.18 -15.81 24.82
N CYS A 13 -0.24 -16.45 25.49
CA CYS A 13 -0.47 -17.69 26.24
C CYS A 13 -0.44 -17.52 27.76
N LYS A 14 -0.53 -16.29 28.29
CA LYS A 14 -0.62 -16.07 29.76
C LYS A 14 -2.02 -16.23 30.33
N ILE A 15 -3.04 -16.29 29.47
CA ILE A 15 -4.38 -16.71 29.86
C ILE A 15 -4.37 -18.24 29.72
N PRO A 16 -4.29 -19.00 30.82
CA PRO A 16 -4.04 -20.42 30.74
C PRO A 16 -5.22 -21.16 30.10
N PHE A 17 -6.47 -20.72 30.31
CA PHE A 17 -7.67 -21.32 29.73
C PHE A 17 -8.84 -20.31 29.66
N PHE A 18 -9.62 -20.34 28.58
CA PHE A 18 -10.89 -19.61 28.48
C PHE A 18 -12.02 -20.41 29.15
N GLU A 19 -12.21 -20.19 30.45
CA GLU A 19 -13.26 -20.84 31.24
C GLU A 19 -14.41 -19.87 31.54
N ARG A 20 -15.66 -20.34 31.42
CA ARG A 20 -16.86 -19.57 31.77
C ARG A 20 -17.77 -20.38 32.67
N ASN A 21 -18.64 -19.69 33.39
CA ASN A 21 -19.60 -20.32 34.26
C ASN A 21 -20.57 -21.24 33.47
N ASN A 22 -20.74 -22.49 33.93
CA ASN A 22 -21.78 -23.37 33.43
C ASN A 22 -23.03 -23.28 34.33
N TYR A 23 -24.14 -22.78 33.77
CA TYR A 23 -25.40 -22.59 34.49
C TYR A 23 -26.23 -23.87 34.54
N PHE A 24 -26.69 -24.23 35.75
CA PHE A 24 -27.64 -25.33 35.97
C PHE A 24 -28.53 -25.03 37.17
N PHE A 25 -29.69 -25.71 37.25
CA PHE A 25 -30.67 -25.49 38.30
C PHE A 25 -30.12 -25.84 39.69
N GLY A 26 -30.37 -24.98 40.67
CA GLY A 26 -29.92 -25.17 42.05
C GLY A 26 -28.44 -24.83 42.29
N LYS A 27 -27.71 -24.34 41.28
CA LYS A 27 -26.32 -23.87 41.47
C LYS A 27 -26.28 -22.62 42.34
N LEU A 28 -25.47 -22.66 43.41
CA LEU A 28 -25.18 -21.48 44.23
C LEU A 28 -24.13 -20.62 43.52
N MET A 29 -24.46 -19.35 43.30
CA MET A 29 -23.61 -18.39 42.61
C MET A 29 -22.85 -17.50 43.60
N THR A 30 -21.55 -17.32 43.36
CA THR A 30 -20.67 -16.48 44.17
C THR A 30 -20.02 -15.38 43.33
N VAL A 31 -19.36 -14.42 43.99
CA VAL A 31 -18.57 -13.38 43.32
C VAL A 31 -17.54 -13.97 42.36
N ARG A 32 -16.97 -15.13 42.68
CA ARG A 32 -16.00 -15.83 41.82
C ARG A 32 -16.61 -16.21 40.47
N ASP A 33 -17.86 -16.68 40.45
CA ASP A 33 -18.52 -17.13 39.22
C ASP A 33 -18.81 -15.94 38.29
N TYR A 34 -19.32 -14.84 38.83
CA TYR A 34 -19.57 -13.61 38.05
C TYR A 34 -18.26 -12.94 37.58
N PHE A 35 -17.22 -13.00 38.40
CA PHE A 35 -15.90 -12.50 38.02
C PHE A 35 -15.30 -13.31 36.86
N ALA A 36 -15.42 -14.64 36.91
CA ALA A 36 -14.96 -15.51 35.82
C ALA A 36 -15.65 -15.20 34.49
N GLU A 37 -16.96 -14.87 34.51
CA GLU A 37 -17.67 -14.45 33.30
C GLU A 37 -17.16 -13.13 32.73
N GLN A 38 -16.90 -12.12 33.58
CA GLN A 38 -16.34 -10.85 33.13
C GLN A 38 -14.96 -11.04 32.49
N CYS A 39 -14.09 -11.82 33.14
CA CYS A 39 -12.77 -12.17 32.60
C CYS A 39 -12.89 -12.87 31.24
N TYR A 40 -13.74 -13.90 31.12
CA TYR A 40 -13.89 -14.68 29.88
C TYR A 40 -14.23 -13.80 28.67
N PHE A 41 -15.20 -12.90 28.80
CA PHE A 41 -15.61 -12.04 27.69
C PHE A 41 -14.59 -10.94 27.39
N ASN A 42 -14.03 -10.31 28.43
CA ASN A 42 -13.02 -9.26 28.26
C ASN A 42 -11.74 -9.81 27.62
N GLU A 43 -11.22 -10.92 28.12
CA GLU A 43 -10.00 -11.55 27.59
C GLU A 43 -10.17 -12.01 26.14
N LYS A 44 -11.33 -12.54 25.75
CA LYS A 44 -11.62 -12.89 24.35
C LYS A 44 -11.70 -11.67 23.45
N ARG A 45 -12.35 -10.60 23.89
CA ARG A 45 -12.45 -9.34 23.14
C ARG A 45 -11.06 -8.72 22.95
N TRP A 46 -10.28 -8.64 24.02
CA TRP A 46 -8.90 -8.14 23.97
C TRP A 46 -8.01 -9.00 23.08
N LEU A 47 -8.17 -10.33 23.09
CA LEU A 47 -7.45 -11.22 22.17
C LEU A 47 -7.77 -10.89 20.71
N ILE A 48 -9.04 -10.73 20.35
CA ILE A 48 -9.44 -10.39 18.97
C ILE A 48 -8.87 -9.03 18.57
N ASN A 49 -9.00 -8.01 19.43
CA ASN A 49 -8.43 -6.70 19.17
C ASN A 49 -6.92 -6.79 18.90
N ARG A 50 -6.17 -7.44 19.78
CA ARG A 50 -4.72 -7.60 19.64
C ARG A 50 -4.31 -8.39 18.40
N MET A 51 -5.01 -9.48 18.09
CA MET A 51 -4.59 -10.45 17.07
C MET A 51 -5.10 -10.12 15.67
N VAL A 52 -6.27 -9.50 15.55
CA VAL A 52 -6.90 -9.20 14.26
C VAL A 52 -6.70 -7.74 13.89
N HIS A 53 -6.94 -6.81 14.83
CA HIS A 53 -6.84 -5.38 14.58
C HIS A 53 -5.44 -4.82 14.88
N GLY A 54 -4.71 -5.48 15.78
CA GLY A 54 -3.45 -4.97 16.31
C GLY A 54 -3.67 -3.97 17.44
N TRP A 55 -2.77 -3.01 17.56
CA TRP A 55 -2.83 -1.96 18.59
C TRP A 55 -2.30 -0.65 18.06
N GLY A 56 -2.77 0.46 18.59
CA GLY A 56 -2.57 1.77 18.01
C GLY A 56 -3.75 2.71 18.29
N ILE A 57 -3.72 3.86 17.65
CA ILE A 57 -4.83 4.81 17.64
C ILE A 57 -5.79 4.45 16.51
N VAL A 58 -7.08 4.43 16.81
CA VAL A 58 -8.15 4.15 15.86
C VAL A 58 -8.62 5.45 15.20
N CYS A 59 -8.90 6.48 16.00
CA CYS A 59 -9.31 7.81 15.52
C CYS A 59 -9.10 8.88 16.60
N GLY A 60 -9.14 10.16 16.21
CA GLY A 60 -9.05 11.30 17.14
C GLY A 60 -7.68 11.39 17.80
N LEU A 61 -7.58 11.69 19.09
CA LEU A 61 -6.33 11.71 19.89
C LEU A 61 -5.17 12.54 19.30
N ASP A 62 -5.48 13.62 18.58
CA ASP A 62 -4.46 14.52 18.04
C ASP A 62 -3.89 15.41 19.13
N VAL A 63 -2.58 15.64 19.10
CA VAL A 63 -1.91 16.59 19.98
C VAL A 63 -1.77 17.93 19.26
N LYS A 64 -2.46 18.95 19.78
CA LYS A 64 -2.49 20.31 19.21
C LYS A 64 -1.92 21.32 20.20
N ARG A 65 -1.26 22.35 19.67
CA ARG A 65 -0.88 23.52 20.47
C ARG A 65 -2.13 24.30 20.88
N ILE A 66 -2.08 24.91 22.06
CA ILE A 66 -3.18 25.74 22.57
C ILE A 66 -2.87 27.20 22.24
N SER A 67 -3.80 27.87 21.54
CA SER A 67 -3.71 29.31 21.29
C SER A 67 -3.85 30.08 22.60
N LYS A 68 -3.01 31.11 22.81
CA LYS A 68 -3.17 32.01 23.97
C LYS A 68 -4.48 32.80 23.91
N ASP A 69 -4.97 33.05 22.71
CA ASP A 69 -6.23 33.71 22.44
C ASP A 69 -7.01 32.91 21.37
N PRO A 70 -8.21 32.37 21.69
CA PRO A 70 -9.04 31.67 20.71
C PRO A 70 -9.52 32.55 19.55
N ALA A 71 -9.59 33.87 19.73
CA ALA A 71 -10.07 34.81 18.72
C ALA A 71 -8.95 35.38 17.84
N ASP A 72 -7.69 35.31 18.29
CA ASP A 72 -6.53 35.84 17.57
C ASP A 72 -5.34 34.86 17.62
N HIS A 73 -5.18 34.08 16.55
CA HIS A 73 -4.07 33.13 16.41
C HIS A 73 -2.69 33.79 16.28
N ASN A 74 -2.62 35.11 16.08
CA ASN A 74 -1.34 35.83 16.00
C ASN A 74 -0.74 36.14 17.37
N ARG A 75 -1.51 36.01 18.47
CA ARG A 75 -1.01 36.17 19.85
C ARG A 75 -0.14 35.01 20.34
N GLY A 76 0.08 34.01 19.49
CA GLY A 76 0.96 32.89 19.76
C GLY A 76 0.33 31.79 20.62
N TYR A 77 1.16 30.80 20.97
CA TYR A 77 0.73 29.56 21.60
C TYR A 77 1.31 29.40 23.01
N PHE A 78 0.72 28.53 23.83
CA PHE A 78 1.36 28.08 25.07
C PHE A 78 2.50 27.10 24.75
N ASP A 79 3.67 27.33 25.34
CA ASP A 79 4.87 26.50 25.10
C ASP A 79 4.96 25.31 26.07
N THR A 80 4.21 25.35 27.17
CA THR A 80 4.24 24.34 28.26
C THR A 80 2.99 23.47 28.32
N LYS A 81 1.98 23.74 27.48
CA LYS A 81 0.70 23.03 27.50
C LYS A 81 0.27 22.62 26.10
N VAL A 82 -0.31 21.43 26.02
CA VAL A 82 -0.88 20.90 24.79
C VAL A 82 -2.29 20.37 25.04
N LYS A 83 -3.07 20.35 23.97
CA LYS A 83 -4.41 19.79 23.94
C LYS A 83 -4.36 18.44 23.24
N VAL A 84 -4.86 17.39 23.87
CA VAL A 84 -5.12 16.09 23.25
C VAL A 84 -6.61 16.02 22.93
N THR A 85 -6.97 15.78 21.68
CA THR A 85 -8.38 15.72 21.30
C THR A 85 -9.06 14.43 21.76
N GLU A 86 -10.39 14.43 21.82
CA GLU A 86 -11.17 13.21 21.95
C GLU A 86 -10.80 12.15 20.89
N GLY A 87 -11.00 10.87 21.20
CA GLY A 87 -10.74 9.77 20.28
C GLY A 87 -10.67 8.39 20.94
N LEU A 88 -10.30 7.40 20.14
CA LEU A 88 -10.29 5.98 20.50
C LEU A 88 -8.96 5.33 20.16
N ALA A 89 -8.48 4.49 21.06
CA ALA A 89 -7.28 3.71 20.91
C ALA A 89 -7.45 2.26 21.39
N ILE A 90 -6.57 1.38 20.92
CA ILE A 90 -6.39 0.02 21.41
C ILE A 90 -4.94 -0.12 21.87
N ASP A 91 -4.73 -0.54 23.12
CA ASP A 91 -3.37 -0.76 23.62
C ASP A 91 -2.78 -2.11 23.20
N CYS A 92 -1.50 -2.34 23.49
CA CYS A 92 -0.81 -3.59 23.15
C CYS A 92 -1.45 -4.87 23.72
N CYS A 93 -2.29 -4.74 24.75
CA CYS A 93 -3.01 -5.85 25.36
C CYS A 93 -4.36 -6.09 24.70
N GLY A 94 -4.79 -5.23 23.78
CA GLY A 94 -6.10 -5.28 23.13
C GLY A 94 -7.20 -4.53 23.89
N ARG A 95 -6.85 -3.75 24.91
CA ARG A 95 -7.80 -2.97 25.72
C ARG A 95 -8.14 -1.67 25.02
N GLU A 96 -9.42 -1.36 24.97
CA GLU A 96 -9.94 -0.15 24.38
C GLU A 96 -9.77 1.03 25.33
N ILE A 97 -9.30 2.17 24.81
CA ILE A 97 -9.13 3.41 25.54
C ILE A 97 -9.94 4.49 24.84
N LEU A 98 -11.06 4.88 25.45
CA LEU A 98 -11.94 5.92 24.94
C LEU A 98 -11.71 7.23 25.71
N VAL A 99 -11.39 8.28 24.98
CA VAL A 99 -11.25 9.65 25.49
C VAL A 99 -12.39 10.47 24.90
N CYS A 100 -13.40 10.78 25.71
CA CYS A 100 -14.63 11.44 25.24
C CYS A 100 -14.55 12.97 25.21
N GLU A 101 -13.53 13.57 25.81
CA GLU A 101 -13.40 15.01 25.92
C GLU A 101 -11.94 15.42 25.74
N ASP A 102 -11.72 16.63 25.23
CA ASP A 102 -10.39 17.19 25.06
C ASP A 102 -9.63 17.30 26.39
N GLN A 103 -8.40 16.80 26.42
CA GLN A 103 -7.54 16.80 27.61
C GLN A 103 -6.44 17.85 27.48
N TYR A 104 -6.19 18.58 28.57
CA TYR A 104 -5.17 19.63 28.63
C TYR A 104 -3.99 19.16 29.47
N ILE A 105 -2.84 18.99 28.84
CA ILE A 105 -1.67 18.34 29.44
C ILE A 105 -0.53 19.34 29.58
N ASP A 106 0.02 19.44 30.79
CA ASP A 106 1.27 20.15 31.06
C ASP A 106 2.45 19.28 30.59
N LEU A 107 3.38 19.86 29.84
CA LEU A 107 4.59 19.21 29.33
C LEU A 107 5.69 19.14 30.40
N ASP A 108 5.35 18.60 31.57
CA ASP A 108 6.25 18.44 32.71
C ASP A 108 6.33 16.96 33.10
N PRO A 109 7.43 16.25 32.79
CA PRO A 109 7.61 14.85 33.17
C PRO A 109 7.79 14.65 34.68
N GLU A 110 8.13 15.69 35.47
CA GLU A 110 8.42 15.59 36.91
C GLU A 110 7.15 15.55 37.79
N LYS A 111 5.94 15.73 37.24
CA LYS A 111 4.67 15.67 38.01
C LYS A 111 4.19 14.25 38.36
N SER A 112 4.98 13.21 38.13
CA SER A 112 4.62 11.87 38.63
C SER A 112 4.75 11.85 40.16
N GLU A 113 3.69 11.47 40.88
CA GLU A 113 3.56 11.57 42.35
C GLU A 113 4.65 10.82 43.18
N CYS A 114 5.65 10.19 42.56
CA CYS A 114 6.58 9.30 43.27
C CYS A 114 8.08 9.58 43.11
N ASP A 115 8.55 10.49 42.26
CA ASP A 115 10.00 10.67 42.04
C ASP A 115 10.46 12.11 42.33
N GLN A 116 11.08 12.32 43.50
CA GLN A 116 11.63 13.62 43.93
C GLN A 116 13.16 13.71 43.74
N GLU A 117 13.66 13.56 42.51
CA GLU A 117 15.03 13.99 42.20
C GLU A 117 15.04 14.93 40.99
N LYS A 118 15.14 16.24 41.28
CA LYS A 118 15.31 17.30 40.29
C LYS A 118 16.71 17.22 39.70
N VAL A 119 16.85 16.60 38.52
CA VAL A 119 18.06 16.74 37.72
C VAL A 119 17.86 17.87 36.72
N LYS A 120 18.41 19.06 37.03
CA LYS A 120 18.57 20.14 36.04
C LYS A 120 19.46 19.66 34.89
N LYS A 121 18.86 19.23 33.78
CA LYS A 121 19.58 19.04 32.51
C LYS A 121 19.22 20.19 31.56
N GLU A 122 20.18 21.07 31.29
CA GLU A 122 20.12 22.16 30.30
C GLU A 122 20.13 21.65 28.83
N LYS A 123 19.45 20.55 28.54
CA LYS A 123 19.46 19.91 27.21
C LYS A 123 18.10 20.03 26.52
N LEU A 124 18.15 19.97 25.18
CA LEU A 124 17.00 19.72 24.32
C LEU A 124 16.12 18.60 24.93
N HIS A 125 14.90 18.94 25.35
CA HIS A 125 14.00 17.96 25.95
C HIS A 125 13.16 17.32 24.83
N ASN A 126 13.47 16.06 24.52
CA ASN A 126 12.62 15.22 23.68
C ASN A 126 11.67 14.45 24.60
N LEU A 127 10.41 14.89 24.61
CA LEU A 127 9.33 14.33 25.39
C LEU A 127 8.43 13.48 24.51
N VAL A 128 7.74 12.53 25.12
CA VAL A 128 6.73 11.69 24.48
C VAL A 128 5.47 11.73 25.33
N ILE A 129 4.33 11.92 24.66
CA ILE A 129 3.01 11.87 25.29
C ILE A 129 2.45 10.47 25.10
N CYS A 130 2.25 9.77 26.21
CA CYS A 130 1.75 8.40 26.27
C CYS A 130 0.30 8.38 26.73
N LEU A 131 -0.53 7.57 26.06
CA LEU A 131 -1.85 7.15 26.55
C LEU A 131 -1.76 5.75 27.14
N GLU A 132 -2.29 5.57 28.35
CA GLU A 132 -2.28 4.31 29.10
C GLU A 132 -3.70 3.96 29.59
N TYR A 133 -4.11 2.70 29.45
CA TYR A 133 -5.36 2.21 30.06
C TYR A 133 -5.22 2.12 31.58
N ASN A 134 -6.27 2.49 32.30
CA ASN A 134 -6.31 2.46 33.76
C ASN A 134 -7.71 2.09 34.28
N GLU A 135 -7.80 1.17 35.22
CA GLU A 135 -9.05 0.90 35.93
C GLU A 135 -9.15 1.73 37.21
N CYS A 136 -10.31 2.32 37.45
CA CYS A 136 -10.61 3.04 38.69
C CYS A 136 -11.76 2.35 39.41
N LYS A 137 -11.58 2.06 40.71
CA LYS A 137 -12.70 1.64 41.56
C LYS A 137 -13.53 2.87 41.92
N SER A 138 -14.86 2.76 41.84
CA SER A 138 -15.80 3.84 42.12
C SER A 138 -16.97 3.34 42.96
N GLU A 139 -17.74 4.27 43.53
CA GLU A 139 -18.84 3.97 44.48
C GLU A 139 -18.31 3.24 45.72
N SER A 140 -17.58 3.96 46.58
CA SER A 140 -17.12 3.41 47.86
C SER A 140 -18.31 3.16 48.80
N ILE A 141 -18.29 2.00 49.45
CA ILE A 141 -19.29 1.57 50.42
C ILE A 141 -18.58 1.14 51.69
N ASN A 142 -19.13 1.58 52.83
CA ASN A 142 -18.74 1.09 54.14
C ASN A 142 -19.44 -0.25 54.39
N ILE A 143 -18.64 -1.32 54.51
CA ILE A 143 -19.09 -2.63 54.93
C ILE A 143 -19.09 -2.63 56.45
N LYS A 144 -20.28 -2.80 57.04
CA LYS A 144 -20.43 -2.91 58.49
C LYS A 144 -19.63 -4.12 58.99
N PRO A 145 -18.78 -3.95 60.02
CA PRO A 145 -18.02 -5.05 60.59
C PRO A 145 -18.98 -6.12 61.13
N THR A 146 -18.63 -7.39 60.89
CA THR A 146 -19.45 -8.54 61.32
C THR A 146 -19.20 -8.91 62.79
N ASP A 147 -18.06 -8.46 63.35
CA ASP A 147 -17.66 -8.65 64.75
C ASP A 147 -17.31 -7.30 65.41
N CYS A 148 -17.49 -7.20 66.73
CA CYS A 148 -17.29 -5.97 67.50
C CYS A 148 -15.84 -5.43 67.53
N ASP A 149 -14.85 -6.22 67.12
CA ASP A 149 -13.41 -5.87 67.13
C ASP A 149 -12.84 -5.54 65.73
N GLN A 150 -13.67 -5.42 64.69
CA GLN A 150 -13.20 -5.11 63.34
C GLN A 150 -13.40 -3.63 62.98
N ASN A 151 -12.34 -2.99 62.46
CA ASN A 151 -12.40 -1.63 61.92
C ASN A 151 -13.35 -1.56 60.72
N GLU A 152 -13.91 -0.36 60.46
CA GLU A 152 -14.71 -0.10 59.26
C GLU A 152 -13.95 -0.49 57.99
N LYS A 153 -14.56 -1.37 57.20
CA LYS A 153 -13.97 -1.83 55.94
C LYS A 153 -14.67 -1.14 54.78
N TYR A 154 -13.90 -0.41 53.98
CA TYR A 154 -14.42 0.21 52.76
C TYR A 154 -14.12 -0.68 51.56
N GLU A 155 -15.13 -0.95 50.74
CA GLU A 155 -15.01 -1.59 49.44
C GLU A 155 -15.69 -0.74 48.36
N PHE A 156 -15.59 -1.13 47.10
CA PHE A 156 -16.13 -0.38 45.97
C PHE A 156 -17.12 -1.23 45.18
N ASN A 157 -18.25 -0.64 44.81
CA ASN A 157 -19.30 -1.32 44.07
C ASN A 157 -19.01 -1.47 42.57
N ARG A 158 -18.20 -0.57 42.00
CA ARG A 158 -17.99 -0.53 40.55
C ARG A 158 -16.53 -0.41 40.17
N ILE A 159 -16.19 -1.01 39.04
CA ILE A 159 -14.94 -0.79 38.32
C ILE A 159 -15.29 0.05 37.09
N ARG A 160 -14.55 1.14 36.89
CA ARG A 160 -14.71 2.05 35.75
C ARG A 160 -13.45 2.00 34.90
N ASP A 161 -13.63 1.74 33.62
CA ASP A 161 -12.59 1.91 32.61
C ASP A 161 -12.22 3.39 32.49
N SER A 162 -10.93 3.67 32.52
CA SER A 162 -10.36 5.01 32.49
C SER A 162 -9.01 4.99 31.78
N PHE A 163 -8.33 6.13 31.78
CA PHE A 163 -7.05 6.30 31.12
C PHE A 163 -6.15 7.26 31.89
N LYS A 164 -4.86 7.20 31.60
CA LYS A 164 -3.86 8.16 32.07
C LYS A 164 -3.06 8.66 30.88
N ILE A 165 -2.90 9.97 30.79
CA ILE A 165 -1.96 10.59 29.84
C ILE A 165 -0.71 10.96 30.62
N ARG A 166 0.43 10.41 30.22
CA ARG A 166 1.73 10.68 30.86
C ARG A 166 2.69 11.32 29.88
N VAL A 167 3.49 12.25 30.39
CA VAL A 167 4.64 12.82 29.67
C VAL A 167 5.89 12.12 30.19
N ARG A 168 6.70 11.59 29.28
CA ARG A 168 7.95 10.88 29.62
C ARG A 168 9.08 11.35 28.72
N TYR A 169 10.33 11.16 29.16
CA TYR A 169 11.47 11.37 28.27
C TYR A 169 11.53 10.27 27.21
N LYS A 170 11.92 10.65 25.99
CA LYS A 170 12.05 9.71 24.87
C LYS A 170 13.03 8.57 25.16
N GLU A 171 14.06 8.83 25.95
CA GLU A 171 15.10 7.87 26.33
C GLU A 171 14.56 6.73 27.23
N ASP A 172 13.46 6.97 27.96
CA ASP A 172 12.87 6.03 28.90
C ASP A 172 11.85 5.07 28.25
N ILE A 173 11.62 5.20 26.95
CA ILE A 173 10.64 4.42 26.21
C ILE A 173 11.38 3.55 25.19
N ASP A 174 11.12 2.24 25.22
CA ASP A 174 11.49 1.32 24.16
C ASP A 174 10.67 1.62 22.91
N ILE A 175 11.15 2.54 22.08
CA ILE A 175 10.53 2.87 20.79
C ILE A 175 11.06 1.88 19.76
N GLU A 176 10.16 1.09 19.15
CA GLU A 176 10.51 0.27 17.98
C GLU A 176 11.22 1.16 16.94
N LYS A 177 12.42 0.74 16.50
CA LYS A 177 13.12 1.44 15.42
C LYS A 177 12.23 1.38 14.18
N THR A 178 11.78 2.55 13.72
CA THR A 178 11.23 2.74 12.37
C THR A 178 12.38 2.53 11.39
N SER A 179 12.79 1.27 11.20
CA SER A 179 13.42 0.89 9.95
C SER A 179 12.38 1.21 8.88
N GLY A 180 12.75 2.00 7.89
CA GLY A 180 11.90 2.22 6.72
C GLY A 180 11.52 0.85 6.19
N ARG A 181 10.30 0.40 6.51
CA ARG A 181 9.79 -0.87 6.04
C ARG A 181 9.56 -0.66 4.56
N LEU A 182 10.56 -1.00 3.74
CA LEU A 182 10.31 -1.32 2.35
C LEU A 182 9.20 -2.38 2.30
N CYS A 183 8.39 -2.34 1.25
CA CYS A 183 7.36 -3.34 1.02
C CYS A 183 7.95 -4.74 1.24
N PRO A 184 7.29 -5.64 1.98
CA PRO A 184 7.83 -6.99 2.22
C PRO A 184 8.13 -7.77 0.93
N LEU A 185 7.47 -7.41 -0.18
CA LEU A 185 7.73 -7.94 -1.52
C LEU A 185 8.88 -7.24 -2.25
N ASP A 186 9.26 -6.01 -1.84
CA ASP A 186 10.47 -5.33 -2.30
C ASP A 186 11.72 -5.81 -1.58
N ASN A 187 11.55 -6.35 -0.36
CA ASN A 187 12.61 -7.01 0.37
C ASN A 187 12.95 -8.37 -0.26
N ARG A 188 13.75 -8.32 -1.33
CA ARG A 188 14.50 -9.47 -1.86
C ARG A 188 15.57 -9.84 -0.83
N ILE A 189 15.20 -10.59 0.21
CA ILE A 189 16.09 -10.93 1.32
C ILE A 189 17.12 -11.96 0.86
N GLY A 190 18.38 -11.52 0.74
CA GLY A 190 19.63 -12.29 0.87
C GLY A 190 20.04 -13.20 -0.30
N PRO A 191 21.37 -13.36 -0.55
CA PRO A 191 21.90 -14.33 -1.50
C PRO A 191 21.43 -15.74 -1.14
N TRP A 192 20.80 -16.45 -2.08
CA TRP A 192 20.29 -17.80 -1.85
C TRP A 192 21.45 -18.81 -1.81
N PHE A 193 22.38 -18.67 -2.74
CA PHE A 193 23.73 -19.24 -2.73
C PHE A 193 24.59 -18.47 -3.72
N GLU A 194 25.89 -18.53 -3.53
CA GLU A 194 26.85 -18.05 -4.52
C GLU A 194 27.06 -19.13 -5.57
N TRP A 195 26.88 -18.80 -6.85
CA TRP A 195 27.04 -19.74 -7.96
C TRP A 195 28.41 -20.43 -7.96
N ASP A 196 29.42 -19.73 -7.48
CA ASP A 196 30.81 -20.19 -7.41
C ASP A 196 31.11 -21.08 -6.21
N GLU A 197 30.28 -21.02 -5.16
CA GLU A 197 30.43 -21.80 -3.92
C GLU A 197 29.50 -23.02 -3.84
N VAL A 198 28.73 -23.35 -4.88
CA VAL A 198 27.81 -24.51 -4.88
C VAL A 198 28.54 -25.85 -4.72
N ARG A 199 29.78 -25.98 -5.20
CA ARG A 199 30.67 -27.14 -4.92
C ARG A 199 31.61 -26.91 -3.72
N GLY A 200 31.41 -25.79 -3.02
CA GLY A 200 32.21 -25.32 -1.90
C GLY A 200 31.35 -25.17 -0.66
N LYS A 201 31.27 -23.96 -0.10
CA LYS A 201 30.59 -23.71 1.18
C LYS A 201 29.07 -23.86 1.13
N ASP A 202 28.46 -23.69 -0.05
CA ASP A 202 27.01 -23.68 -0.20
C ASP A 202 26.42 -25.04 -0.66
N GLU A 203 27.23 -26.10 -0.79
CA GLU A 203 26.75 -27.42 -1.29
C GLU A 203 25.61 -27.99 -0.43
N LEU A 204 25.82 -28.07 0.89
CA LEU A 204 24.82 -28.60 1.83
C LEU A 204 23.53 -27.78 1.81
N ARG A 205 23.68 -26.45 1.80
CA ARG A 205 22.56 -25.50 1.75
C ARG A 205 21.75 -25.63 0.46
N PHE A 206 22.42 -25.88 -0.66
CA PHE A 206 21.79 -26.13 -1.95
C PHE A 206 21.00 -27.45 -1.96
N LYS A 207 21.60 -28.56 -1.48
CA LYS A 207 20.95 -29.88 -1.40
C LYS A 207 19.72 -29.87 -0.47
N GLU A 208 19.86 -29.33 0.75
CA GLU A 208 18.75 -29.24 1.73
C GLU A 208 17.53 -28.52 1.16
N TYR A 209 17.74 -27.45 0.40
CA TYR A 209 16.65 -26.73 -0.22
C TYR A 209 15.91 -27.56 -1.29
N LEU A 210 16.65 -28.25 -2.16
CA LEU A 210 16.06 -29.05 -3.24
C LEU A 210 15.13 -30.13 -2.64
N ILE A 211 15.54 -30.73 -1.53
CA ILE A 211 14.74 -31.68 -0.75
C ILE A 211 13.50 -30.99 -0.17
N GLN A 212 13.67 -29.90 0.58
CA GLN A 212 12.55 -29.26 1.29
C GLN A 212 11.48 -28.67 0.37
N LYS A 213 11.89 -28.10 -0.78
CA LYS A 213 10.96 -27.38 -1.65
C LYS A 213 10.36 -28.26 -2.74
N TYR A 214 11.18 -29.02 -3.44
CA TYR A 214 10.72 -29.82 -4.58
C TYR A 214 10.45 -31.28 -4.20
N ASN A 215 10.65 -31.63 -2.92
CA ASN A 215 10.46 -32.98 -2.41
C ASN A 215 11.34 -34.01 -3.15
N VAL A 216 12.58 -33.60 -3.48
CA VAL A 216 13.54 -34.39 -4.25
C VAL A 216 14.54 -35.04 -3.29
N ASP A 217 14.09 -36.06 -2.56
CA ASP A 217 14.88 -36.69 -1.49
C ASP A 217 16.19 -37.34 -1.97
N TRP A 218 16.25 -37.77 -3.24
CA TRP A 218 17.43 -38.42 -3.82
C TRP A 218 18.64 -37.49 -3.94
N VAL A 219 18.44 -36.16 -3.84
CA VAL A 219 19.52 -35.16 -3.93
C VAL A 219 20.49 -35.23 -2.74
N LYS A 220 20.10 -35.85 -1.61
CA LYS A 220 20.98 -36.04 -0.43
C LYS A 220 22.30 -36.72 -0.80
N GLU A 221 22.20 -37.78 -1.58
CA GLU A 221 23.34 -38.62 -2.01
C GLU A 221 23.75 -38.36 -3.46
N ALA A 222 23.23 -37.30 -4.09
CA ALA A 222 23.50 -36.99 -5.49
C ALA A 222 24.85 -36.32 -5.72
N ASN A 223 25.42 -36.59 -6.89
CA ASN A 223 26.61 -35.94 -7.39
C ASN A 223 26.25 -34.60 -8.01
N ILE A 224 27.11 -33.60 -7.83
CA ILE A 224 26.96 -32.26 -8.42
C ILE A 224 28.12 -32.01 -9.38
N GLU A 225 27.77 -31.79 -10.64
CA GLU A 225 28.67 -31.25 -11.66
C GLU A 225 28.32 -29.78 -11.91
N LYS A 226 29.35 -28.96 -12.09
CA LYS A 226 29.19 -27.55 -12.40
C LYS A 226 30.05 -27.22 -13.62
N ASP A 227 29.44 -26.48 -14.53
CA ASP A 227 30.07 -25.74 -15.62
C ASP A 227 29.81 -24.21 -15.43
N ASP A 228 30.33 -23.37 -16.32
CA ASP A 228 30.22 -21.91 -16.24
C ASP A 228 28.77 -21.41 -16.20
N ARG A 229 27.84 -22.10 -16.88
CA ARG A 229 26.43 -21.73 -17.01
C ARG A 229 25.45 -22.77 -16.47
N ILE A 230 25.89 -23.99 -16.18
CA ILE A 230 24.99 -25.09 -15.85
C ILE A 230 25.49 -25.81 -14.59
N ILE A 231 24.60 -26.04 -13.64
CA ILE A 231 24.81 -26.95 -12.51
C ILE A 231 23.93 -28.18 -12.75
N LYS A 232 24.52 -29.36 -12.82
CA LYS A 232 23.83 -30.65 -12.98
C LYS A 232 23.93 -31.44 -11.69
N VAL A 233 22.80 -31.98 -11.24
CA VAL A 233 22.68 -32.86 -10.08
C VAL A 233 22.09 -34.18 -10.56
N TYR A 234 22.78 -35.28 -10.29
CA TYR A 234 22.37 -36.60 -10.77
C TYR A 234 22.77 -37.72 -9.82
N THR A 235 22.08 -38.86 -9.94
CA THR A 235 22.43 -40.10 -9.25
C THR A 235 22.85 -41.16 -10.25
N ASN A 236 23.81 -42.01 -9.88
CA ASN A 236 24.26 -43.11 -10.75
C ASN A 236 23.25 -44.28 -10.82
N GLU A 237 22.33 -44.35 -9.86
CA GLU A 237 21.43 -45.50 -9.69
C GLU A 237 20.02 -45.27 -10.27
N ASN A 238 19.58 -44.01 -10.40
CA ASN A 238 18.27 -43.64 -10.93
C ASN A 238 18.43 -42.63 -12.07
N ASN A 239 17.59 -42.72 -13.13
CA ASN A 239 17.52 -41.78 -14.25
C ASN A 239 17.07 -40.35 -13.85
N ASN A 240 17.05 -40.02 -12.56
CA ASN A 240 16.62 -38.73 -12.09
C ASN A 240 17.77 -37.72 -12.29
N SER A 241 17.44 -36.61 -12.92
CA SER A 241 18.42 -35.57 -13.20
C SER A 241 17.81 -34.20 -13.03
N LEU A 242 18.62 -33.29 -12.52
CA LEU A 242 18.22 -31.91 -12.27
C LEU A 242 19.30 -31.01 -12.83
N SER A 243 18.91 -29.98 -13.57
CA SER A 243 19.83 -28.99 -14.12
C SER A 243 19.36 -27.58 -13.81
N LEU A 244 20.27 -26.73 -13.32
CA LEU A 244 20.06 -25.30 -13.16
C LEU A 244 20.92 -24.58 -14.19
N GLU A 245 20.28 -23.83 -15.09
CA GLU A 245 20.93 -23.15 -16.22
C GLU A 245 20.78 -21.63 -16.10
N ILE A 246 21.89 -20.89 -16.16
CA ILE A 246 21.90 -19.43 -16.24
C ILE A 246 21.80 -18.99 -17.71
N ASN A 247 20.92 -18.02 -17.98
CA ASN A 247 20.79 -17.41 -19.30
C ASN A 247 22.05 -16.63 -19.73
N GLU A 248 22.20 -16.37 -21.03
CA GLU A 248 23.43 -15.74 -21.57
C GLU A 248 23.74 -14.38 -20.94
N GLU A 249 22.70 -13.60 -20.63
CA GLU A 249 22.81 -12.28 -20.02
C GLU A 249 23.17 -12.33 -18.52
N LYS A 250 23.14 -13.52 -17.90
CA LYS A 250 23.33 -13.75 -16.45
C LYS A 250 22.37 -12.93 -15.60
N THR A 251 21.12 -12.84 -16.04
CA THR A 251 20.02 -12.14 -15.36
C THR A 251 19.00 -13.11 -14.76
N LYS A 252 18.95 -14.35 -15.25
CA LYS A 252 18.02 -15.39 -14.81
C LYS A 252 18.68 -16.76 -14.77
N ALA A 253 18.21 -17.63 -13.87
CA ALA A 253 18.53 -19.05 -13.86
C ALA A 253 17.25 -19.89 -13.90
N ILE A 254 17.23 -20.95 -14.70
CA ILE A 254 16.09 -21.85 -14.87
C ILE A 254 16.47 -23.21 -14.30
N LEU A 255 15.70 -23.69 -13.34
CA LEU A 255 15.83 -25.03 -12.78
C LEU A 255 14.91 -25.98 -13.51
N ILE A 256 15.45 -27.06 -14.04
CA ILE A 256 14.75 -28.13 -14.73
C ILE A 256 14.91 -29.41 -13.90
N ILE A 257 13.80 -30.05 -13.53
CA ILE A 257 13.77 -31.31 -12.79
C ILE A 257 13.12 -32.37 -13.68
N ASP A 258 13.83 -33.48 -13.92
CA ASP A 258 13.38 -34.64 -14.70
C ASP A 258 12.77 -34.27 -16.07
N GLU A 259 13.34 -33.26 -16.74
CA GLU A 259 12.93 -32.72 -18.05
C GLU A 259 11.47 -32.19 -18.14
N ILE A 260 10.74 -32.08 -17.02
CA ILE A 260 9.30 -31.76 -17.03
C ILE A 260 8.97 -30.49 -16.23
N TRP A 261 9.66 -30.25 -15.10
CA TRP A 261 9.32 -29.14 -14.19
C TRP A 261 10.34 -28.01 -14.30
N THR A 262 9.89 -26.78 -14.59
CA THR A 262 10.74 -25.59 -14.70
C THR A 262 10.42 -24.54 -13.63
N ASP A 263 11.42 -24.03 -12.90
CA ASP A 263 11.28 -22.88 -11.98
C ASP A 263 12.33 -21.79 -12.29
N GLU A 264 11.98 -20.51 -12.14
CA GLU A 264 12.82 -19.37 -12.54
C GLU A 264 13.39 -18.60 -11.33
N PHE A 265 14.66 -18.25 -11.42
CA PHE A 265 15.42 -17.49 -10.43
C PHE A 265 16.04 -16.25 -11.04
N ILE A 266 16.27 -15.22 -10.22
CA ILE A 266 16.92 -13.98 -10.62
C ILE A 266 18.41 -14.10 -10.31
N VAL A 267 19.26 -13.67 -11.22
CA VAL A 267 20.71 -13.67 -11.04
C VAL A 267 21.19 -12.22 -10.96
N LYS A 268 22.00 -11.89 -9.95
CA LYS A 268 22.71 -10.60 -9.89
C LYS A 268 24.21 -10.81 -9.80
N LYS A 269 24.96 -9.86 -10.37
CA LYS A 269 26.41 -9.77 -10.23
C LYS A 269 26.73 -8.73 -9.16
N GLU A 270 27.35 -9.15 -8.07
CA GLU A 270 27.89 -8.22 -7.07
C GLU A 270 29.42 -8.13 -7.22
N LYS A 271 29.97 -6.93 -7.01
CA LYS A 271 31.42 -6.73 -6.97
C LYS A 271 31.87 -6.99 -5.55
N ASN A 272 32.67 -8.03 -5.35
CA ASN A 272 33.22 -8.28 -4.03
C ASN A 272 34.38 -7.31 -3.77
N GLU A 273 34.28 -6.50 -2.71
CA GLU A 273 35.25 -5.42 -2.38
C GLU A 273 36.64 -5.96 -1.98
N HIS A 274 36.79 -7.26 -1.79
CA HIS A 274 38.04 -7.87 -1.29
C HIS A 274 38.82 -8.69 -2.33
N GLU A 275 38.23 -9.08 -3.47
CA GLU A 275 38.91 -10.00 -4.41
C GLU A 275 38.91 -9.57 -5.89
N HIS A 276 38.35 -8.41 -6.25
CA HIS A 276 38.22 -7.99 -7.67
C HIS A 276 37.56 -9.05 -8.57
N LYS A 277 36.72 -9.93 -8.01
CA LYS A 277 35.89 -10.89 -8.73
C LYS A 277 34.42 -10.47 -8.68
N HIS A 278 33.69 -10.80 -9.75
CA HIS A 278 32.24 -10.62 -9.81
C HIS A 278 31.61 -11.92 -9.32
N GLU A 279 30.88 -11.85 -8.21
CA GLU A 279 30.14 -13.00 -7.67
C GLU A 279 28.74 -13.04 -8.28
N ILE A 280 28.37 -14.22 -8.76
CA ILE A 280 27.03 -14.48 -9.27
C ILE A 280 26.18 -14.96 -8.10
N ILE A 281 25.28 -14.11 -7.66
CA ILE A 281 24.34 -14.40 -6.58
C ILE A 281 22.98 -14.73 -7.20
N VAL A 282 22.45 -15.90 -6.84
CA VAL A 282 21.11 -16.29 -7.24
C VAL A 282 20.12 -15.82 -6.15
N PHE A 283 19.08 -15.10 -6.57
CA PHE A 283 17.96 -14.67 -5.76
C PHE A 283 16.71 -15.42 -6.20
N LYS A 284 15.84 -15.72 -5.25
CA LYS A 284 14.52 -16.26 -5.54
C LYS A 284 13.46 -15.17 -5.35
N ASN A 285 12.48 -15.13 -6.23
CA ASN A 285 11.23 -14.42 -5.95
C ASN A 285 10.53 -15.09 -4.76
N GLN A 286 10.49 -14.42 -3.61
CA GLN A 286 9.61 -14.88 -2.53
C GLN A 286 8.16 -14.70 -2.97
N THR A 287 7.41 -15.78 -2.95
CA THR A 287 5.95 -15.68 -3.04
C THR A 287 5.42 -15.08 -1.74
N VAL A 288 4.30 -14.35 -1.84
CA VAL A 288 3.56 -13.84 -0.67
C VAL A 288 3.37 -14.94 0.38
N HIS A 289 3.08 -16.17 -0.06
CA HIS A 289 2.91 -17.32 0.81
C HIS A 289 4.15 -17.62 1.67
N HIS A 290 5.35 -17.62 1.08
CA HIS A 290 6.58 -17.89 1.83
C HIS A 290 6.90 -16.79 2.85
N TYR A 291 6.68 -15.53 2.47
CA TYR A 291 6.79 -14.40 3.40
C TYR A 291 5.81 -14.57 4.58
N LEU A 292 4.54 -14.87 4.30
CA LEU A 292 3.53 -15.10 5.33
C LEU A 292 3.92 -16.27 6.24
N CYS A 293 4.43 -17.38 5.70
CA CYS A 293 4.92 -18.49 6.51
C CYS A 293 6.06 -18.08 7.45
N ASN A 294 7.00 -17.24 7.00
CA ASN A 294 8.09 -16.75 7.85
C ASN A 294 7.59 -15.80 8.94
N GLU A 295 6.64 -14.90 8.63
CA GLU A 295 6.02 -14.05 9.65
C GLU A 295 5.24 -14.88 10.68
N LEU A 296 4.48 -15.89 10.24
CA LEU A 296 3.78 -16.79 11.15
C LEU A 296 4.75 -17.54 12.08
N LYS A 297 5.94 -17.94 11.58
CA LYS A 297 6.98 -18.60 12.38
C LYS A 297 7.62 -17.71 13.44
N LYS A 298 7.59 -16.38 13.29
CA LYS A 298 8.07 -15.44 14.33
C LYS A 298 7.19 -15.48 15.58
N GLY A 299 5.99 -16.06 15.48
CA GLY A 299 5.04 -16.14 16.58
C GLY A 299 4.33 -14.81 16.84
N CYS A 300 3.57 -14.77 17.92
CA CYS A 300 2.76 -13.59 18.23
C CYS A 300 3.62 -12.52 18.94
N PRO A 301 3.49 -11.23 18.58
CA PRO A 301 4.28 -10.17 19.19
C PRO A 301 3.95 -10.01 20.68
N GLU A 302 4.96 -9.86 21.53
CA GLU A 302 4.78 -9.54 22.95
C GLU A 302 4.49 -8.05 23.16
N CYS A 303 3.81 -7.70 24.27
CA CYS A 303 3.61 -6.29 24.61
C CYS A 303 4.87 -5.73 25.29
N PRO A 304 5.31 -4.51 24.97
CA PRO A 304 6.37 -3.82 25.69
C PRO A 304 6.11 -3.76 27.21
N LYS A 305 7.18 -3.80 28.02
CA LYS A 305 7.08 -3.76 29.50
C LYS A 305 6.30 -2.54 30.01
N HIS A 306 6.35 -1.43 29.28
CA HIS A 306 5.55 -0.24 29.52
C HIS A 306 4.61 -0.03 28.34
N ALA A 307 3.33 -0.32 28.54
CA ALA A 307 2.28 -0.07 27.56
C ALA A 307 2.05 1.45 27.39
N CYS A 308 2.94 2.12 26.67
CA CYS A 308 2.79 3.51 26.27
C CYS A 308 2.31 3.54 24.80
N LEU A 309 1.08 3.98 24.59
CA LEU A 309 0.63 4.32 23.24
C LEU A 309 1.04 5.76 22.93
N ILE A 310 1.99 5.92 22.02
CA ILE A 310 2.57 7.23 21.68
C ILE A 310 1.54 8.05 20.89
N LEU A 311 1.15 9.19 21.45
CA LEU A 311 0.28 10.18 20.79
C LEU A 311 1.09 11.18 19.97
N ALA A 312 2.19 11.70 20.53
CA ALA A 312 3.11 12.61 19.84
C ALA A 312 4.50 12.61 20.48
N GLU A 313 5.50 12.91 19.67
CA GLU A 313 6.83 13.34 20.13
C GLU A 313 6.86 14.87 20.19
N VAL A 314 7.39 15.41 21.28
CA VAL A 314 7.46 16.85 21.53
C VAL A 314 8.92 17.23 21.78
N THR A 315 9.47 18.07 20.92
CA THR A 315 10.82 18.63 21.08
C THR A 315 10.71 20.06 21.56
N ILE A 316 11.24 20.33 22.74
CA ILE A 316 11.37 21.68 23.29
C ILE A 316 12.78 22.18 22.97
N VAL A 317 12.89 23.18 22.11
CA VAL A 317 14.17 23.85 21.80
C VAL A 317 14.36 25.02 22.78
N PRO A 318 15.37 24.99 23.67
CA PRO A 318 15.65 26.11 24.55
C PRO A 318 16.14 27.32 23.75
N SER A 319 15.57 28.50 24.02
CA SER A 319 15.93 29.75 23.35
C SER A 319 17.32 30.20 23.79
N SER A 320 18.29 30.23 22.89
CA SER A 320 19.60 30.83 23.10
C SER A 320 19.57 32.33 22.72
N GLY A 321 19.03 33.19 23.59
CA GLY A 321 19.09 34.64 23.40
C GLY A 321 17.83 35.42 23.79
N THR A 322 18.02 36.71 24.06
CA THR A 322 17.13 37.70 24.72
C THR A 322 15.80 38.06 24.03
N GLU A 323 15.31 37.30 23.05
CA GLU A 323 13.98 37.53 22.46
C GLU A 323 13.15 36.25 22.42
N SER A 324 11.87 36.43 22.75
CA SER A 324 10.98 35.48 23.41
C SER A 324 10.26 34.55 22.44
N SER A 325 10.54 33.24 22.53
CA SER A 325 9.57 32.12 22.54
C SER A 325 10.33 30.80 22.45
N GLN A 326 9.96 29.82 23.27
CA GLN A 326 10.50 28.46 23.15
C GLN A 326 9.86 27.80 21.92
N LEU A 327 10.67 27.24 21.01
CA LEU A 327 10.11 26.58 19.83
C LEU A 327 9.64 25.16 20.21
N LEU A 328 8.33 24.96 20.28
CA LEU A 328 7.71 23.67 20.64
C LEU A 328 7.37 22.82 19.41
N LYS A 329 8.29 21.99 18.89
CA LYS A 329 7.96 21.13 17.73
C LYS A 329 7.16 19.92 18.20
N ILE A 330 5.97 19.71 17.63
CA ILE A 330 5.12 18.53 17.90
C ILE A 330 5.10 17.67 16.63
N ASP A 331 5.53 16.43 16.76
CA ASP A 331 5.44 15.41 15.74
C ASP A 331 4.37 14.39 16.14
N VAL A 332 3.20 14.54 15.55
CA VAL A 332 2.04 13.67 15.79
C VAL A 332 2.08 12.42 14.92
N CYS A 333 2.95 12.33 13.90
CA CYS A 333 2.81 11.29 12.88
C CYS A 333 3.92 10.24 12.93
N SER A 334 5.18 10.64 13.09
CA SER A 334 6.32 9.73 12.81
C SER A 334 6.39 8.49 13.70
N ARG A 335 5.84 8.56 14.92
CA ARG A 335 5.84 7.47 15.91
C ARG A 335 4.45 6.98 16.29
N ARG A 336 3.43 7.55 15.65
CA ARG A 336 2.05 7.27 15.96
C ARG A 336 1.62 5.99 15.27
N LYS A 337 1.41 4.95 16.06
CA LYS A 337 0.91 3.67 15.54
C LYS A 337 -0.60 3.77 15.31
N LEU A 338 -1.05 3.43 14.11
CA LEU A 338 -2.47 3.39 13.77
C LEU A 338 -2.99 1.95 13.77
N VAL A 339 -4.23 1.79 14.22
CA VAL A 339 -5.01 0.57 13.96
C VAL A 339 -5.69 0.77 12.62
N TYR A 340 -5.23 0.04 11.60
CA TYR A 340 -5.86 0.11 10.29
C TYR A 340 -7.10 -0.78 10.26
N SER A 341 -8.25 -0.21 9.91
CA SER A 341 -9.43 -1.01 9.59
C SER A 341 -9.21 -1.71 8.23
N ASN A 342 -9.84 -2.87 8.02
CA ASN A 342 -9.78 -3.54 6.71
C ASN A 342 -10.20 -2.59 5.56
N PRO A 343 -11.27 -1.78 5.67
CA PRO A 343 -11.59 -0.78 4.66
C PRO A 343 -10.46 0.23 4.40
N LEU A 344 -9.84 0.77 5.45
CA LEU A 344 -8.71 1.71 5.28
C LEU A 344 -7.50 1.02 4.62
N LEU A 345 -7.23 -0.25 4.93
CA LEU A 345 -6.20 -1.03 4.24
C LEU A 345 -6.54 -1.22 2.76
N TYR A 346 -7.79 -1.55 2.42
CA TYR A 346 -8.24 -1.65 1.04
C TYR A 346 -8.17 -0.30 0.31
N ASP A 347 -8.61 0.79 0.93
CA ASP A 347 -8.53 2.13 0.37
C ASP A 347 -7.09 2.58 0.19
N MET A 348 -6.20 2.25 1.13
CA MET A 348 -4.76 2.49 0.98
C MET A 348 -4.19 1.66 -0.17
N ILE A 349 -4.50 0.36 -0.25
CA ILE A 349 -4.09 -0.48 -1.38
C ILE A 349 -4.56 0.16 -2.68
N ASN A 350 -5.87 0.48 -2.79
CA ASN A 350 -6.53 1.18 -3.89
C ASN A 350 -5.83 2.51 -4.28
N CYS A 351 -5.49 3.36 -3.31
CA CYS A 351 -4.76 4.61 -3.55
C CYS A 351 -3.29 4.38 -3.96
N TYR A 352 -2.66 3.29 -3.50
CA TYR A 352 -1.30 2.90 -3.88
C TYR A 352 -1.24 2.09 -5.20
N HIS A 353 -2.37 1.88 -5.91
CA HIS A 353 -2.36 1.47 -7.33
C HIS A 353 -1.84 2.58 -8.26
N GLY A 354 -1.46 3.75 -7.73
CA GLY A 354 -0.91 4.90 -8.47
C GLY A 354 0.42 4.68 -9.22
N ASP A 355 0.91 3.44 -9.32
CA ASP A 355 2.12 3.06 -10.06
C ASP A 355 1.87 2.69 -11.52
N LEU A 356 0.62 2.55 -11.95
CA LEU A 356 0.28 2.29 -13.35
C LEU A 356 0.24 3.61 -14.13
N PRO A 357 0.63 3.62 -15.42
CA PRO A 357 0.37 4.77 -16.26
C PRO A 357 -1.12 4.80 -16.60
N HIS A 358 -1.71 6.00 -16.64
CA HIS A 358 -3.11 6.26 -16.97
C HIS A 358 -3.21 7.30 -18.09
N ILE A 359 -4.28 7.23 -18.87
CA ILE A 359 -4.64 8.30 -19.82
C ILE A 359 -5.29 9.43 -19.03
N THR A 360 -4.76 10.65 -19.15
CA THR A 360 -5.24 11.83 -18.41
C THR A 360 -5.98 12.84 -19.27
N SER A 361 -5.75 12.84 -20.58
CA SER A 361 -6.40 13.78 -21.49
C SER A 361 -6.55 13.24 -22.91
N ILE A 362 -7.62 13.65 -23.57
CA ILE A 362 -7.92 13.42 -24.99
C ILE A 362 -8.42 14.74 -25.60
N ASN A 363 -8.23 14.96 -26.91
CA ASN A 363 -8.71 16.18 -27.60
C ASN A 363 -9.96 15.98 -28.47
N TRP A 364 -10.53 14.78 -28.51
CA TRP A 364 -11.80 14.51 -29.18
C TRP A 364 -12.93 14.34 -28.15
N PRO A 365 -14.18 14.63 -28.53
CA PRO A 365 -15.32 14.36 -27.68
C PRO A 365 -15.53 12.85 -27.54
N HIS A 366 -15.82 12.36 -26.33
CA HIS A 366 -16.28 11.00 -26.14
C HIS A 366 -17.82 10.95 -26.14
N GLY A 367 -18.40 10.08 -26.98
CA GLY A 367 -19.83 9.80 -27.02
C GLY A 367 -20.71 10.96 -27.49
N LYS A 368 -20.14 11.96 -28.17
CA LYS A 368 -20.87 13.10 -28.72
C LYS A 368 -20.59 13.29 -30.21
N ASP A 369 -21.42 14.12 -30.82
CA ASP A 369 -21.30 14.51 -32.22
C ASP A 369 -20.24 15.62 -32.38
N MET A 370 -19.52 15.57 -33.51
CA MET A 370 -18.50 16.50 -33.93
C MET A 370 -18.90 17.07 -35.28
N LYS A 371 -18.90 18.40 -35.40
CA LYS A 371 -19.17 19.08 -36.67
C LYS A 371 -18.12 18.70 -37.72
N TRP A 372 -18.55 18.53 -38.96
CA TRP A 372 -17.66 18.23 -40.09
C TRP A 372 -16.47 19.19 -40.20
N SER A 373 -16.69 20.50 -40.03
CA SER A 373 -15.62 21.50 -40.11
C SER A 373 -14.52 21.28 -39.05
N HIS A 374 -14.92 20.96 -37.82
CA HIS A 374 -13.98 20.69 -36.72
C HIS A 374 -13.29 19.33 -36.92
N PHE A 375 -14.01 18.32 -37.44
CA PHE A 375 -13.39 17.05 -37.81
C PHE A 375 -12.31 17.25 -38.87
N VAL A 376 -12.61 18.01 -39.93
CA VAL A 376 -11.62 18.35 -40.96
C VAL A 376 -10.46 19.09 -40.32
N GLU A 377 -10.66 20.15 -39.54
CA GLU A 377 -9.57 20.85 -38.83
C GLU A 377 -8.69 19.93 -37.98
N LEU A 378 -9.29 18.92 -37.32
CA LEU A 378 -8.58 17.96 -36.48
C LEU A 378 -7.63 17.06 -37.28
N ILE A 379 -8.02 16.69 -38.50
CA ILE A 379 -7.26 15.77 -39.38
C ILE A 379 -6.58 16.47 -40.57
N ARG A 380 -6.79 17.77 -40.75
CA ARG A 380 -6.37 18.55 -41.93
C ARG A 380 -4.86 18.76 -41.93
N ARG A 381 -4.30 18.62 -43.12
CA ARG A 381 -3.00 19.17 -43.50
C ARG A 381 -3.23 20.47 -44.27
N ASP A 382 -2.53 21.54 -43.93
CA ASP A 382 -2.62 22.81 -44.65
C ASP A 382 -2.11 22.62 -46.09
N GLU A 383 -2.89 23.06 -47.09
CA GLU A 383 -2.51 22.99 -48.50
C GLU A 383 -1.48 24.07 -48.86
N GLU A 384 -1.44 25.19 -48.11
CA GLU A 384 -0.53 26.31 -48.34
C GLU A 384 0.79 26.17 -47.58
N ASN A 385 0.81 25.40 -46.49
CA ASN A 385 2.01 25.09 -45.72
C ASN A 385 2.17 23.57 -45.52
N PRO A 386 2.95 22.88 -46.38
CA PRO A 386 3.14 21.43 -46.33
C PRO A 386 3.69 20.89 -45.00
N ASP A 387 4.29 21.77 -44.19
CA ASP A 387 4.87 21.48 -42.88
C ASP A 387 3.86 21.65 -41.72
N ASP A 388 2.69 22.26 -41.96
CA ASP A 388 1.61 22.39 -40.98
C ASP A 388 0.54 21.31 -41.18
N GLU A 389 0.73 20.20 -40.48
CA GLU A 389 -0.07 18.99 -40.59
C GLU A 389 -1.25 18.94 -39.59
N GLY A 390 -1.66 20.08 -39.03
CA GLY A 390 -2.77 20.17 -38.09
C GLY A 390 -2.52 19.52 -36.71
N PRO A 391 -3.49 19.59 -35.79
CA PRO A 391 -3.32 19.18 -34.40
C PRO A 391 -3.35 17.65 -34.20
N GLY A 392 -4.00 16.88 -35.08
CA GLY A 392 -4.14 15.43 -34.98
C GLY A 392 -4.95 14.96 -33.76
N LEU A 393 -5.13 13.65 -33.61
CA LEU A 393 -5.74 13.05 -32.41
C LEU A 393 -4.70 12.94 -31.30
N GLN A 394 -4.93 13.63 -30.19
CA GLN A 394 -3.96 13.77 -29.10
C GLN A 394 -4.39 13.02 -27.85
N VAL A 395 -3.47 12.25 -27.27
CA VAL A 395 -3.64 11.57 -25.98
C VAL A 395 -2.49 11.91 -25.03
N GLY A 396 -2.83 12.23 -23.79
CA GLY A 396 -1.88 12.49 -22.72
C GLY A 396 -1.90 11.42 -21.64
N PHE A 397 -0.73 11.17 -21.05
CA PHE A 397 -0.53 10.22 -19.95
C PHE A 397 -0.01 10.97 -18.71
N ASP A 398 -0.26 10.43 -17.51
CA ASP A 398 0.31 10.95 -16.25
C ASP A 398 1.79 10.60 -16.06
N ARG A 399 2.28 9.60 -16.79
CA ARG A 399 3.66 9.09 -16.74
C ARG A 399 4.29 9.02 -18.13
N GLU A 400 5.61 8.91 -18.18
CA GLU A 400 6.32 8.65 -19.44
C GLU A 400 6.08 7.21 -19.89
N VAL A 401 5.51 7.03 -21.08
CA VAL A 401 5.20 5.72 -21.63
C VAL A 401 5.98 5.41 -22.91
N ILE A 402 6.22 4.13 -23.15
CA ILE A 402 6.79 3.56 -24.37
C ILE A 402 5.77 2.61 -25.03
N GLY A 403 5.96 2.30 -26.31
CA GLY A 403 5.08 1.37 -27.04
C GLY A 403 3.86 2.00 -27.71
N VAL A 404 3.69 3.32 -27.64
CA VAL A 404 2.65 4.05 -28.39
C VAL A 404 3.07 4.17 -29.86
N ASN A 405 2.33 3.54 -30.77
CA ASN A 405 2.58 3.52 -32.21
C ASN A 405 1.28 3.20 -32.98
N ALA A 406 1.34 3.14 -34.31
CA ALA A 406 0.16 2.90 -35.16
C ALA A 406 -0.51 1.51 -34.99
N ARG A 407 0.07 0.59 -34.21
CA ARG A 407 -0.57 -0.70 -33.84
C ARG A 407 -1.25 -0.66 -32.47
N THR A 408 -0.82 0.25 -31.60
CA THR A 408 -1.35 0.39 -30.24
C THR A 408 -2.31 1.57 -30.11
N PHE A 409 -2.19 2.61 -30.96
CA PHE A 409 -3.14 3.70 -31.08
C PHE A 409 -3.85 3.58 -32.44
N LEU A 410 -5.07 3.06 -32.41
CA LEU A 410 -5.87 2.72 -33.59
C LEU A 410 -7.01 3.72 -33.77
N PHE A 411 -7.17 4.21 -35.00
CA PHE A 411 -8.30 5.02 -35.41
C PHE A 411 -9.15 4.22 -36.41
N VAL A 412 -10.44 4.11 -36.14
CA VAL A 412 -11.34 3.18 -36.84
C VAL A 412 -12.60 3.93 -37.25
N VAL A 413 -13.03 3.73 -38.50
CA VAL A 413 -14.34 4.19 -38.98
C VAL A 413 -15.30 3.02 -39.08
N LYS A 414 -16.55 3.23 -38.64
CA LYS A 414 -17.64 2.29 -38.82
C LYS A 414 -18.32 2.58 -40.16
N TYR A 415 -18.11 1.69 -41.12
CA TYR A 415 -18.70 1.78 -42.44
C TYR A 415 -19.91 0.84 -42.54
N ARG A 416 -21.04 1.32 -43.05
CA ARG A 416 -22.20 0.47 -43.39
C ARG A 416 -22.12 0.16 -44.88
N GLU A 417 -22.14 -1.13 -45.24
CA GLU A 417 -22.30 -1.51 -46.64
C GLU A 417 -23.80 -1.53 -47.00
N ASP A 418 -24.18 -0.76 -48.03
CA ASP A 418 -25.57 -0.62 -48.50
C ASP A 418 -26.13 -1.86 -49.24
N ARG A 419 -25.50 -3.03 -49.10
CA ARG A 419 -25.96 -4.27 -49.76
C ARG A 419 -26.70 -5.17 -48.78
N GLU A 420 -28.02 -5.05 -48.78
CA GLU A 420 -29.07 -6.01 -48.36
C GLU A 420 -28.95 -6.76 -47.01
N GLY A 421 -27.88 -6.58 -46.22
CA GLY A 421 -27.62 -7.34 -44.99
C GLY A 421 -27.41 -6.52 -43.71
N GLY A 422 -27.23 -5.20 -43.79
CA GLY A 422 -27.17 -4.32 -42.62
C GLY A 422 -25.97 -4.51 -41.67
N PHE A 423 -24.91 -5.20 -42.10
CA PHE A 423 -23.69 -5.36 -41.30
C PHE A 423 -22.80 -4.11 -41.38
N SER A 424 -22.23 -3.70 -40.25
CA SER A 424 -21.23 -2.63 -40.20
C SER A 424 -19.82 -3.22 -40.07
N GLU A 425 -18.91 -2.79 -40.94
CA GLU A 425 -17.50 -3.15 -40.85
C GLU A 425 -16.69 -2.05 -40.14
N ASP A 426 -15.74 -2.48 -39.30
CA ASP A 426 -14.73 -1.61 -38.72
C ASP A 426 -13.54 -1.54 -39.69
N ARG A 427 -13.27 -0.35 -40.25
CA ARG A 427 -12.09 -0.11 -41.11
C ARG A 427 -11.06 0.74 -40.38
N TYR A 428 -9.81 0.29 -40.38
CA TYR A 428 -8.69 1.01 -39.78
C TYR A 428 -8.23 2.15 -40.69
N ILE A 429 -8.13 3.34 -40.13
CA ILE A 429 -7.65 4.54 -40.82
C ILE A 429 -6.12 4.53 -40.76
N PRO A 430 -5.43 4.57 -41.90
CA PRO A 430 -3.97 4.57 -41.92
C PRO A 430 -3.43 5.93 -41.42
N GLY A 431 -2.31 5.89 -40.70
CA GLY A 431 -1.74 7.08 -40.10
C GLY A 431 -0.44 6.82 -39.34
N LYS A 432 0.20 7.92 -38.93
CA LYS A 432 1.46 7.96 -38.20
C LYS A 432 1.23 8.41 -36.76
N VAL A 433 1.96 7.79 -35.85
CA VAL A 433 1.92 8.10 -34.42
C VAL A 433 3.29 8.55 -33.96
N PHE A 434 3.35 9.70 -33.29
CA PHE A 434 4.59 10.26 -32.75
C PHE A 434 4.31 11.03 -31.46
N TYR A 435 5.37 11.29 -30.70
CA TYR A 435 5.30 12.10 -29.49
C TYR A 435 5.63 13.56 -29.81
N ASP A 436 4.73 14.48 -29.47
CA ASP A 436 4.96 15.92 -29.58
C ASP A 436 5.48 16.47 -28.24
N ALA A 437 6.76 16.86 -28.23
CA ALA A 437 7.44 17.38 -27.04
C ALA A 437 6.95 18.77 -26.60
N LYS A 438 6.34 19.57 -27.49
CA LYS A 438 5.85 20.92 -27.16
C LYS A 438 4.60 20.85 -26.30
N ILE A 439 3.68 19.96 -26.66
CA ILE A 439 2.41 19.77 -25.94
C ILE A 439 2.43 18.58 -24.96
N LYS A 440 3.52 17.81 -24.94
CA LYS A 440 3.73 16.61 -24.11
C LYS A 440 2.63 15.57 -24.28
N LYS A 441 2.26 15.29 -25.54
CA LYS A 441 1.21 14.33 -25.88
C LYS A 441 1.63 13.45 -27.05
N TRP A 442 1.04 12.26 -27.11
CA TRP A 442 1.12 11.41 -28.28
C TRP A 442 0.06 11.82 -29.28
N VAL A 443 0.45 11.91 -30.55
CA VAL A 443 -0.40 12.42 -31.64
C VAL A 443 -0.52 11.34 -32.71
N PHE A 444 -1.74 11.01 -33.09
CA PHE A 444 -2.05 10.23 -34.28
C PHE A 444 -2.45 11.19 -35.40
N LYS A 445 -1.72 11.12 -36.52
CA LYS A 445 -2.00 11.86 -37.75
C LYS A 445 -2.39 10.90 -38.86
N VAL A 446 -3.42 11.26 -39.60
CA VAL A 446 -3.96 10.44 -40.68
C VAL A 446 -3.08 10.58 -41.93
N ASP A 447 -2.95 9.51 -42.71
CA ASP A 447 -2.18 9.53 -43.96
C ASP A 447 -2.87 10.40 -45.02
N LEU A 448 -2.05 11.10 -45.82
CA LEU A 448 -2.51 12.08 -46.81
C LEU A 448 -3.43 11.45 -47.87
N ASP A 449 -3.08 10.26 -48.36
CA ASP A 449 -3.85 9.57 -49.40
C ASP A 449 -5.27 9.28 -48.92
N TRP A 450 -5.41 8.83 -47.67
CA TRP A 450 -6.72 8.59 -47.07
C TRP A 450 -7.51 9.90 -46.86
N TYR A 451 -6.84 10.99 -46.48
CA TYR A 451 -7.49 12.29 -46.37
C TYR A 451 -8.00 12.81 -47.73
N LEU A 452 -7.26 12.58 -48.82
CA LEU A 452 -7.70 12.94 -50.17
C LEU A 452 -8.92 12.10 -50.58
N ASP A 453 -8.94 10.81 -50.24
CA ASP A 453 -10.07 9.91 -50.49
C ASP A 453 -11.34 10.33 -49.75
N LEU A 454 -11.23 11.02 -48.60
CA LEU A 454 -12.40 11.56 -47.89
C LEU A 454 -13.27 12.44 -48.78
N ARG A 455 -12.67 13.22 -49.70
CA ARG A 455 -13.37 14.19 -50.57
C ARG A 455 -14.35 13.57 -51.55
N ILE A 456 -14.25 12.26 -51.77
CA ILE A 456 -15.13 11.50 -52.66
C ILE A 456 -15.81 10.33 -51.93
N SER A 457 -15.62 10.21 -50.62
CA SER A 457 -16.14 9.11 -49.81
C SER A 457 -17.58 9.35 -49.34
N ALA A 458 -18.34 8.26 -49.14
CA ALA A 458 -19.65 8.28 -48.51
C ALA A 458 -19.61 8.70 -47.02
N LEU A 459 -18.42 8.84 -46.42
CA LEU A 459 -18.26 9.33 -45.04
C LEU A 459 -18.71 10.79 -44.89
N GLN A 460 -18.85 11.52 -46.01
CA GLN A 460 -19.40 12.87 -46.02
C GLN A 460 -20.88 12.93 -45.63
N GLU A 461 -21.62 11.83 -45.68
CA GLU A 461 -23.00 11.73 -45.17
C GLU A 461 -23.06 11.65 -43.63
N GLY A 462 -21.90 11.65 -42.98
CA GLY A 462 -21.73 11.46 -41.54
C GLY A 462 -21.30 10.04 -41.20
N ALA A 463 -20.43 9.90 -40.21
CA ALA A 463 -19.82 8.62 -39.87
C ALA A 463 -19.45 8.49 -38.40
N GLY A 464 -19.55 7.25 -37.88
CA GLY A 464 -19.10 6.91 -36.53
C GLY A 464 -17.62 6.54 -36.53
N PHE A 465 -16.86 7.16 -35.62
CA PHE A 465 -15.45 6.88 -35.42
C PHE A 465 -15.19 6.28 -34.04
N LYS A 466 -14.25 5.35 -33.98
CA LYS A 466 -13.81 4.66 -32.78
C LYS A 466 -12.29 4.77 -32.66
N ILE A 467 -11.83 5.08 -31.47
CA ILE A 467 -10.42 5.14 -31.09
C ILE A 467 -10.17 4.01 -30.10
N VAL A 468 -9.12 3.24 -30.35
CA VAL A 468 -8.68 2.15 -29.47
C VAL A 468 -7.21 2.34 -29.13
N LEU A 469 -6.89 2.39 -27.84
CA LEU A 469 -5.55 2.38 -27.30
C LEU A 469 -5.32 1.04 -26.58
N ARG A 470 -4.42 0.20 -27.11
CA ARG A 470 -4.12 -1.14 -26.59
C ARG A 470 -3.21 -1.06 -25.37
N GLY A 471 -3.79 -1.03 -24.17
CA GLY A 471 -3.04 -0.80 -22.93
C GLY A 471 -2.03 -1.90 -22.64
N ASP A 472 -2.28 -3.14 -23.06
CA ASP A 472 -1.38 -4.29 -22.87
C ASP A 472 0.02 -4.09 -23.49
N HIS A 473 0.15 -3.18 -24.46
CA HIS A 473 1.39 -2.93 -25.20
C HIS A 473 1.94 -1.51 -25.01
N ILE A 474 1.27 -0.69 -24.20
CA ILE A 474 1.74 0.64 -23.81
C ILE A 474 2.28 0.51 -22.39
N LEU A 475 3.59 0.68 -22.22
CA LEU A 475 4.27 0.41 -20.96
C LEU A 475 4.80 1.70 -20.34
N ASP A 476 4.75 1.81 -19.03
CA ASP A 476 5.50 2.80 -18.29
C ASP A 476 7.01 2.61 -18.54
N LYS A 477 7.72 3.70 -18.83
CA LYS A 477 9.13 3.66 -19.23
C LYS A 477 10.06 3.19 -18.12
N GLU A 478 9.74 3.45 -16.85
CA GLU A 478 10.61 3.15 -15.71
C GLU A 478 10.30 1.78 -15.11
N THR A 479 9.02 1.47 -14.95
CA THR A 479 8.54 0.29 -14.25
C THR A 479 8.20 -0.88 -15.17
N ASN A 480 8.11 -0.63 -16.49
CA ASN A 480 7.71 -1.60 -17.51
C ASN A 480 6.33 -2.25 -17.24
N LYS A 481 5.48 -1.58 -16.45
CA LYS A 481 4.09 -1.98 -16.20
C LYS A 481 3.18 -1.49 -17.32
N ALA A 482 2.19 -2.29 -17.71
CA ALA A 482 1.24 -1.91 -18.75
C ALA A 482 0.26 -0.83 -18.30
N LEU A 483 -0.19 -0.01 -19.26
CA LEU A 483 -1.21 1.02 -19.11
C LEU A 483 -2.49 0.45 -18.53
N ASP A 484 -3.04 1.14 -17.54
CA ASP A 484 -4.38 0.86 -17.05
C ASP A 484 -5.41 1.57 -17.97
N GLY A 485 -5.76 0.85 -19.05
CA GLY A 485 -6.45 1.42 -20.20
C GLY A 485 -7.96 1.57 -20.01
N ASN A 486 -8.57 0.91 -19.04
CA ASN A 486 -10.02 0.82 -18.94
C ASN A 486 -10.71 2.20 -18.80
N PHE A 487 -11.49 2.62 -19.80
CA PHE A 487 -12.16 3.93 -19.79
C PHE A 487 -13.52 3.90 -19.08
N ILE A 488 -13.50 3.71 -17.75
CA ILE A 488 -14.72 3.48 -16.97
C ILE A 488 -15.64 4.72 -16.97
N GLY A 489 -16.86 4.54 -17.46
CA GLY A 489 -17.90 5.57 -17.44
C GLY A 489 -17.55 6.84 -18.23
N GLY A 490 -16.59 6.77 -19.15
CA GLY A 490 -16.13 7.90 -19.96
C GLY A 490 -15.41 8.99 -19.14
N LYS A 491 -14.85 8.64 -17.98
CA LYS A 491 -14.15 9.57 -17.09
C LYS A 491 -12.64 9.35 -17.16
N LEU A 492 -11.91 10.46 -17.13
CA LEU A 492 -10.46 10.49 -17.01
C LEU A 492 -10.08 10.85 -15.56
N PRO A 493 -8.94 10.36 -15.02
CA PRO A 493 -7.98 9.46 -15.69
C PRO A 493 -8.55 8.06 -15.97
N SER A 494 -8.04 7.36 -16.98
CA SER A 494 -8.44 5.98 -17.26
C SER A 494 -8.03 5.04 -16.13
N GLY A 495 -8.70 3.89 -16.01
CA GLY A 495 -8.19 2.74 -15.28
C GLY A 495 -9.19 2.03 -14.37
N ASN A 496 -8.85 0.81 -13.98
CA ASN A 496 -9.59 -0.02 -13.02
C ASN A 496 -8.71 -0.62 -11.89
N GLY A 497 -7.45 -0.19 -11.80
CA GLY A 497 -6.43 -0.69 -10.89
C GLY A 497 -5.64 -1.90 -11.41
N THR A 498 -5.80 -2.28 -12.68
CA THR A 498 -5.18 -3.47 -13.30
C THR A 498 -4.34 -3.09 -14.51
N GLN A 499 -3.18 -3.74 -14.67
CA GLN A 499 -2.35 -3.58 -15.85
C GLN A 499 -3.07 -4.05 -17.11
N GLY A 500 -2.99 -3.24 -18.17
CA GLY A 500 -3.48 -3.58 -19.49
C GLY A 500 -4.92 -3.12 -19.73
N GLY A 501 -5.60 -3.85 -20.61
CA GLY A 501 -6.94 -3.51 -21.07
C GLY A 501 -6.95 -2.40 -22.11
N ASP A 502 -8.03 -2.33 -22.89
CA ASP A 502 -8.16 -1.37 -23.96
C ASP A 502 -8.88 -0.10 -23.49
N PHE A 503 -8.27 1.05 -23.79
CA PHE A 503 -8.99 2.31 -23.79
C PHE A 503 -9.77 2.41 -25.09
N VAL A 504 -11.10 2.47 -24.97
CA VAL A 504 -12.00 2.58 -26.13
C VAL A 504 -12.84 3.84 -26.00
N SER A 505 -12.74 4.73 -26.99
CA SER A 505 -13.52 5.95 -27.09
C SER A 505 -14.11 6.10 -28.49
N TRP A 506 -15.17 6.87 -28.65
CA TRP A 506 -15.85 7.05 -29.93
C TRP A 506 -16.50 8.42 -30.03
N PHE A 507 -16.72 8.88 -31.25
CA PHE A 507 -17.52 10.06 -31.58
C PHE A 507 -18.20 9.87 -32.92
N TYR A 508 -19.23 10.68 -33.20
CA TYR A 508 -19.87 10.73 -34.49
C TYR A 508 -19.48 12.02 -35.20
N VAL A 509 -19.25 11.99 -36.50
CA VAL A 509 -19.06 13.19 -37.31
C VAL A 509 -20.33 13.45 -38.09
N GLU A 510 -20.83 14.68 -38.00
CA GLU A 510 -22.02 15.15 -38.71
C GLU A 510 -21.78 15.20 -40.24
N GLU A 511 -22.87 15.22 -41.01
CA GLU A 511 -22.83 15.36 -42.48
C GLU A 511 -22.06 16.62 -42.90
N ASN A 512 -21.31 16.50 -43.99
CA ASN A 512 -20.64 17.61 -44.63
C ASN A 512 -21.67 18.53 -45.30
N PRO A 513 -21.82 19.80 -44.85
CA PRO A 513 -22.83 20.71 -45.39
C PRO A 513 -22.65 21.02 -46.88
N ASP A 514 -21.45 20.86 -47.44
CA ASP A 514 -21.17 21.14 -48.86
C ASP A 514 -21.43 19.93 -49.80
N TYR A 515 -21.74 18.75 -49.23
CA TYR A 515 -21.88 17.50 -49.99
C TYR A 515 -23.12 17.48 -50.91
N GLU A 516 -24.21 18.15 -50.52
CA GLU A 516 -25.45 18.19 -51.33
C GLU A 516 -25.28 18.84 -52.72
N SER A 517 -24.19 19.59 -52.96
CA SER A 517 -23.92 20.21 -54.26
C SER A 517 -23.60 19.23 -55.41
N HIS A 518 -23.37 17.94 -55.10
CA HIS A 518 -22.92 16.94 -56.08
C HIS A 518 -23.81 15.69 -56.23
N LYS A 519 -25.02 15.65 -55.62
CA LYS A 519 -25.99 14.58 -55.96
C LYS A 519 -26.34 14.69 -57.45
N PRO A 520 -26.07 13.69 -58.31
CA PRO A 520 -26.58 13.71 -59.67
C PRO A 520 -28.11 13.80 -59.56
N LYS A 521 -28.69 14.85 -60.17
CA LYS A 521 -30.14 14.95 -60.34
C LYS A 521 -30.59 13.68 -61.06
N HIS A 522 -31.14 12.72 -60.33
CA HIS A 522 -31.93 11.67 -60.94
C HIS A 522 -33.03 12.38 -61.74
N SER A 523 -32.94 12.29 -63.07
CA SER A 523 -34.00 12.73 -63.95
C SER A 523 -35.28 12.00 -63.55
N LYS A 524 -36.27 12.76 -63.05
CA LYS A 524 -37.64 12.26 -62.96
C LYS A 524 -38.08 11.84 -64.36
N MET A 525 -38.52 10.59 -64.49
CA MET A 525 -39.55 10.24 -65.47
C MET A 525 -40.86 10.93 -65.09
#